data_AF-A0A9Q0MY92-F1
#
_entry.id   AF-A0A9Q0MY92-F1
#
_cell.length_a   1.000
_cell.length_b   1.000
_cell.length_c   1.000
_cell.angle_alpha   90.00
_cell.angle_beta   90.00
_cell.angle_gamma   90.00
#
_symmetry.space_group_name_H-M   'P 1'
#
loop_
_entity.id
_entity.type
_entity.pdbx_description
1 polymer ?
#
loop_
_entity_poly.entity_id
_entity_poly.type
_entity_poly.pdbx_seq_one_letter_code
_entity_poly.pdbx_strand_id
1 'polypeptide(L)'
;MGTATSVALSRSLLPFQNGINVKGGTEAIVHAVRALAEYDHPTPMAILKFDYKNAFNEINRKYMLKEIKREAPSLFSMMQQTYCCSSNLHYGEAHRC
;
A
#
# COMPACT_ATOMS: atom_id res chain seq x y z
N MET A 1 0.58 -3.08 -22.81
CA MET A 1 -0.66 -3.22 -22.02
C MET A 1 -0.54 -2.76 -20.56
N GLY A 2 0.64 -2.76 -19.91
CA GLY A 2 0.78 -2.39 -18.49
C GLY A 2 0.76 -0.90 -18.12
N THR A 3 0.90 0.02 -19.07
CA THR A 3 1.07 1.46 -18.80
C THR A 3 -0.24 2.22 -18.53
N ALA A 4 -1.34 1.84 -19.17
CA ALA A 4 -2.62 2.53 -18.99
C ALA A 4 -3.21 2.26 -17.58
N THR A 5 -3.16 1.00 -17.13
CA THR A 5 -3.64 0.61 -15.80
C THR A 5 -2.79 1.21 -14.68
N SER A 6 -1.47 1.27 -14.85
CA SER A 6 -0.59 1.88 -13.84
C SER A 6 -0.85 3.38 -13.71
N VAL A 7 -1.07 4.09 -14.82
CA VAL A 7 -1.42 5.52 -14.80
C VAL A 7 -2.76 5.76 -14.09
N ALA A 8 -3.77 4.92 -14.33
CA ALA A 8 -5.08 5.04 -13.68
C ALA A 8 -4.97 4.86 -12.16
N LEU A 9 -4.26 3.82 -11.69
CA LEU A 9 -4.04 3.59 -10.27
C LEU A 9 -3.17 4.68 -9.61
N SER A 10 -2.15 5.19 -10.30
CA SER A 10 -1.35 6.28 -9.77
C SER A 10 -2.18 7.55 -9.53
N ARG A 11 -3.18 7.83 -10.37
CA ARG A 11 -4.06 8.99 -10.19
C ARG A 11 -4.96 8.88 -8.95
N SER A 12 -5.39 7.68 -8.57
CA SER A 12 -6.25 7.49 -7.40
C SER A 12 -5.46 7.40 -6.08
N LEU A 13 -4.18 7.04 -6.14
CA LEU A 13 -3.32 6.89 -4.97
C LEU A 13 -2.52 8.16 -4.63
N LEU A 14 -2.18 8.98 -5.62
CA LEU A 14 -1.52 10.26 -5.39
C LEU A 14 -2.51 11.32 -4.90
N PRO A 15 -2.08 12.26 -4.03
CA PRO A 15 -0.70 12.49 -3.57
C PRO A 15 -0.30 11.72 -2.30
N PHE A 16 -1.15 10.82 -1.81
CA PHE A 16 -0.94 10.18 -0.50
C PHE A 16 0.03 8.99 -0.54
N GLN A 17 0.07 8.24 -1.65
CA GLN A 17 1.09 7.23 -1.89
C GLN A 17 2.44 7.89 -2.14
N ASN A 18 3.41 7.60 -1.28
CA ASN A 18 4.78 8.12 -1.37
C ASN A 18 5.82 6.99 -1.38
N GLY A 19 5.38 5.74 -1.28
CA GLY A 19 6.27 4.59 -1.29
C GLY A 19 6.51 4.06 -2.70
N ILE A 20 5.95 2.88 -2.98
CA ILE A 20 6.23 2.10 -4.18
C ILE A 20 5.97 2.92 -5.45
N ASN A 21 6.96 2.96 -6.34
CA ASN A 21 6.89 3.58 -7.67
C ASN A 21 6.61 5.10 -7.66
N VAL A 22 7.02 5.81 -6.62
CA VAL A 22 6.95 7.28 -6.55
C VAL A 22 8.36 7.84 -6.49
N LYS A 23 8.80 8.51 -7.57
CA LYS A 23 10.15 9.10 -7.65
C LYS A 23 10.32 10.15 -6.54
N GLY A 24 11.26 9.90 -5.63
CA GLY A 24 11.52 10.78 -4.49
C GLY A 24 10.42 10.78 -3.42
N GLY A 25 9.42 9.90 -3.48
CA GLY A 25 8.27 9.94 -2.55
C GLY A 25 8.67 9.78 -1.08
N THR A 26 9.43 8.73 -0.75
CA THR A 26 9.91 8.52 0.63
C THR A 26 10.79 9.67 1.11
N GLU A 27 11.63 10.20 0.22
CA GLU A 27 12.51 11.34 0.52
C GLU A 27 11.70 12.62 0.80
N ALA A 28 10.63 12.86 0.04
CA ALA A 28 9.73 13.99 0.26
C ALA A 28 9.08 13.94 1.65
N ILE A 29 8.69 12.76 2.14
CA ILE A 29 8.18 12.60 3.52
C ILE A 29 9.25 12.99 4.54
N VAL A 30 10.49 12.53 4.37
CA VAL A 30 11.58 12.84 5.30
C VAL A 30 11.85 14.34 5.36
N HIS A 31 11.94 15.01 4.21
CA HIS A 31 12.14 16.46 4.17
C HIS A 31 10.95 17.23 4.77
N ALA A 32 9.72 16.80 4.49
CA ALA A 32 8.53 17.43 5.05
C ALA A 32 8.46 17.30 6.59
N VAL A 33 8.77 16.12 7.11
CA VAL A 33 8.80 15.85 8.56
C VAL A 33 9.91 16.66 9.25
N ARG A 34 11.10 16.78 8.64
CA ARG A 34 12.18 17.62 9.16
C ARG A 34 11.80 19.09 9.20
N ALA A 35 11.27 19.61 8.09
CA ALA A 35 10.79 20.99 8.03
C ALA A 35 9.70 21.25 9.07
N LEU A 36 8.78 20.30 9.28
CA LEU A 36 7.78 20.40 10.33
C LEU A 36 8.39 20.40 11.73
N ALA A 37 9.41 19.57 11.99
CA ALA A 37 10.05 19.47 13.29
C ALA A 37 10.93 20.70 13.63
N GLU A 38 11.53 21.32 12.62
CA GLU A 38 12.41 22.49 12.75
C GLU A 38 11.65 23.82 12.76
N TYR A 39 10.39 23.83 12.33
CA TYR A 39 9.56 25.02 12.31
C TYR A 39 9.17 25.47 13.74
N ASP A 40 9.28 26.77 14.00
CA ASP A 40 8.84 27.38 15.25
C ASP A 40 7.31 27.53 15.26
N HIS A 41 6.63 26.51 15.81
CA HIS A 41 5.16 26.46 15.82
C HIS A 41 4.59 27.39 16.90
N PRO A 42 3.52 28.14 16.59
CA PRO A 42 2.85 29.00 17.58
C PRO A 42 2.13 28.19 18.68
N THR A 43 1.91 26.89 18.45
CA THR A 43 1.25 25.97 19.38
C THR A 43 2.04 24.67 19.49
N PRO A 44 1.95 23.93 20.61
CA PRO A 44 2.58 22.62 20.74
C PRO A 44 2.13 21.65 19.63
N MET A 45 3.10 20.96 19.04
CA MET A 45 2.89 19.98 17.99
C MET A 45 3.44 18.61 18.40
N ALA A 46 2.84 17.55 17.89
CA ALA A 46 3.31 16.18 18.07
C ALA A 46 3.19 15.40 16.75
N ILE A 47 4.12 14.46 16.53
CA ILE A 47 4.11 13.57 15.36
C ILE A 47 3.69 12.18 15.82
N LEU A 48 2.57 11.68 15.27
CA LEU A 48 2.10 10.32 15.52
C LEU A 48 2.68 9.37 14.48
N LYS A 49 3.48 8.40 14.95
CA LYS A 49 3.93 7.27 14.14
C LYS A 49 3.08 6.05 14.46
N PHE A 50 2.51 5.42 13.45
CA PHE A 50 1.85 4.12 13.56
C PHE A 50 2.31 3.21 12.43
N ASP A 51 2.21 1.91 12.68
CA ASP A 51 2.53 0.86 11.71
C ASP A 51 1.54 -0.30 11.86
N TYR A 52 1.30 -1.02 10.79
CA TYR A 52 0.39 -2.16 10.81
C TYR A 52 1.14 -3.44 11.18
N LYS A 53 0.68 -4.14 12.21
CA LYS A 53 1.17 -5.48 12.51
C LYS A 53 0.84 -6.40 11.33
N ASN A 54 1.88 -7.03 10.76
CA ASN A 54 1.73 -8.08 9.74
C ASN A 54 0.78 -7.70 8.58
N ALA A 55 0.91 -6.47 8.08
CA ALA A 55 -0.06 -5.83 7.18
C ALA A 55 -0.49 -6.70 5.99
N PHE A 56 0.45 -7.39 5.33
CA PHE A 56 0.16 -8.20 4.14
C PHE A 56 -0.72 -9.42 4.41
N ASN A 57 -0.62 -9.99 5.61
CA ASN A 57 -1.38 -11.16 6.00
C ASN A 57 -2.69 -10.79 6.69
N GLU A 58 -2.70 -9.70 7.47
CA GLU A 58 -3.86 -9.28 8.26
C GLU A 58 -4.82 -8.34 7.52
N ILE A 59 -4.41 -7.76 6.38
CA ILE A 59 -5.29 -6.89 5.59
C ILE A 59 -6.52 -7.67 5.07
N ASN A 60 -7.71 -7.07 5.23
CA ASN A 60 -8.93 -7.61 4.65
C ASN A 60 -8.94 -7.40 3.12
N ARG A 61 -8.51 -8.42 2.39
CA ARG A 61 -8.35 -8.44 0.93
C ARG A 61 -9.63 -8.18 0.15
N LYS A 62 -10.81 -8.33 0.76
CA LYS A 62 -12.09 -8.03 0.09
C LYS A 62 -12.18 -6.56 -0.33
N TYR A 63 -11.68 -5.65 0.51
CA TYR A 63 -11.63 -4.23 0.17
C TYR A 63 -10.68 -3.98 -1.00
N MET A 64 -9.45 -4.52 -0.92
CA MET A 64 -8.49 -4.43 -2.01
C MET A 64 -9.07 -4.93 -3.35
N LEU A 65 -9.70 -6.11 -3.36
CA LEU A 65 -10.31 -6.67 -4.57
C LEU A 65 -11.47 -5.81 -5.11
N LYS A 66 -12.29 -5.22 -4.23
CA LYS A 66 -13.35 -4.28 -4.61
C LYS A 66 -12.77 -3.05 -5.30
N GLU A 67 -11.70 -2.47 -4.75
CA GLU A 67 -11.03 -1.31 -5.34
C GLU A 67 -10.38 -1.65 -6.67
N ILE A 68 -9.70 -2.80 -6.79
CA ILE A 68 -9.10 -3.26 -8.06
C ILE A 68 -10.18 -3.47 -9.12
N LYS A 69 -11.33 -4.05 -8.77
CA LYS A 69 -12.45 -4.23 -9.72
C LYS A 69 -12.95 -2.89 -10.27
N ARG A 70 -12.90 -1.82 -9.46
CA ARG A 70 -13.35 -0.48 -9.84
C ARG A 70 -12.30 0.28 -10.66
N GLU A 71 -11.05 0.34 -10.17
CA GLU A 71 -10.00 1.22 -10.70
C GLU A 71 -9.12 0.55 -11.76
N ALA A 72 -8.99 -0.78 -11.71
CA ALA A 72 -8.10 -1.56 -12.58
C ALA A 72 -8.73 -2.91 -12.98
N PRO A 73 -9.91 -2.90 -13.62
CA PRO A 73 -10.65 -4.13 -13.93
C PRO A 73 -9.86 -5.14 -14.76
N SER A 74 -8.91 -4.68 -15.58
CA SER A 74 -8.01 -5.55 -16.35
C SER A 74 -7.08 -6.42 -15.50
N LEU A 75 -6.81 -6.02 -14.24
CA LEU A 75 -6.02 -6.81 -13.29
C LEU A 75 -6.89 -7.71 -12.40
N PHE A 76 -8.21 -7.50 -12.39
CA PHE A 76 -9.10 -8.14 -11.41
C PHE A 76 -9.04 -9.66 -11.47
N SER A 77 -9.04 -10.27 -12.67
CA SER A 77 -9.00 -11.74 -12.80
C SER A 77 -7.75 -12.33 -12.16
N MET A 78 -6.58 -11.73 -12.40
CA MET A 78 -5.32 -12.17 -11.80
C MET A 78 -5.34 -11.98 -10.29
N MET A 79 -5.75 -10.80 -9.82
CA MET A 79 -5.74 -10.46 -8.40
C MET A 79 -6.76 -11.28 -7.61
N GLN A 80 -7.92 -11.59 -8.20
CA GLN A 80 -8.91 -12.47 -7.59
C GLN A 80 -8.34 -13.88 -7.42
N GLN A 81 -7.68 -14.45 -8.44
CA GLN A 81 -7.07 -15.78 -8.31
C GLN A 81 -6.00 -15.85 -7.23
N THR A 82 -5.21 -14.79 -7.06
CA THR A 82 -4.11 -14.77 -6.09
C THR A 82 -4.53 -14.38 -4.66
N TYR A 83 -5.57 -13.57 -4.51
CA TYR A 83 -5.92 -12.95 -3.22
C TYR A 83 -7.37 -13.19 -2.74
N CYS A 84 -8.20 -13.98 -3.44
CA CYS A 84 -9.58 -14.26 -2.98
C CYS A 84 -9.64 -15.10 -1.71
N CYS A 85 -8.61 -15.90 -1.44
CA CYS A 85 -8.52 -16.81 -0.32
C CYS A 85 -7.21 -16.58 0.47
N SER A 86 -7.15 -17.14 1.66
CA SER A 86 -5.90 -17.23 2.43
C SER A 86 -4.86 -18.03 1.65
N SER A 87 -3.60 -17.61 1.74
CA SER A 87 -2.50 -18.29 1.07
C SER A 87 -2.00 -19.42 1.96
N ASN A 88 -1.95 -20.64 1.43
CA ASN A 88 -1.37 -21.80 2.12
C ASN A 88 0.15 -21.71 2.03
N LEU A 89 0.76 -21.01 3.00
CA LEU A 89 2.20 -20.82 3.11
C LEU A 89 2.81 -22.04 3.79
N HIS A 90 3.20 -23.04 3.01
CA HIS A 90 3.94 -24.20 3.48
C HIS A 90 5.41 -24.09 3.06
N TYR A 91 6.32 -24.44 3.97
CA TYR A 91 7.76 -24.54 3.69
C TYR A 91 8.32 -25.79 4.38
N GLY A 92 8.97 -26.68 3.60
CA GLY A 92 9.51 -27.96 4.09
C GLY A 92 8.48 -29.10 4.18
N GLU A 93 8.94 -30.28 4.63
CA GLU A 93 8.08 -31.45 4.86
C GLU A 93 7.44 -31.40 6.24
N ALA A 94 6.23 -30.85 6.33
CA ALA A 94 5.38 -31.07 7.50
C ALA A 94 3.89 -31.05 7.14
N HIS A 95 3.46 -31.95 6.26
CA HIS A 95 2.10 -32.46 6.22
C HIS A 95 2.13 -33.91 5.71
N ARG A 96 2.31 -34.87 6.62
CA ARG A 96 1.74 -36.21 6.42
C ARG A 96 0.25 -36.09 6.76
N CYS A 97 -0.58 -36.52 5.82
CA CYS A 97 -2.03 -36.64 5.96
C CYS A 97 -2.42 -37.49 7.18
#